data_AF-A0A971QN01-F1
#
_entry.id   AF-A0A971QN01-F1
#
_cell.length_a   1.000
_cell.length_b   1.000
_cell.length_c   1.000
_cell.angle_alpha   90.00
_cell.angle_beta   90.00
_cell.angle_gamma   90.00
#
_symmetry.space_group_name_H-M   'P 1'
#
loop_
_entity.id
_entity.type
_entity.pdbx_description
1 polymer ?
#
loop_
_entity_poly.entity_id
_entity_poly.type
_entity_poly.pdbx_seq_one_letter_code
_entity_poly.pdbx_strand_id
1 'polypeptide(L)'
;LMEAVDEYVSFVIGEIEDTRRESAHPILLVEQRIDASEYVAGCFGTADMVIITDTVAHIIDLKLGKGVEVCAEENPQLMIYGLGVLLMAEAIYDIETVRMTIFQPRLNNSSTWNVSPDFLKRWGDAVLRPAGAKALTGAGEFAAGTWCRFCKAQHQCRARAESFLALARMEFSKPALLSDEEIAVVN
;
A
#
# COMPACT_ATOMS: atom_id res chain seq x y z
N LEU A 1 8.43 12.94 17.44
CA LEU A 1 8.17 11.49 17.27
C LEU A 1 7.15 11.04 18.30
N MET A 2 7.39 11.31 19.59
CA MET A 2 6.41 11.11 20.67
C MET A 2 5.06 11.77 20.34
N GLU A 3 5.05 13.07 20.03
CA GLU A 3 3.82 13.79 19.62
C GLU A 3 3.05 13.10 18.48
N ALA A 4 3.75 12.62 17.46
CA ALA A 4 3.12 11.92 16.33
C ALA A 4 2.50 10.57 16.74
N VAL A 5 3.08 9.89 17.73
CA VAL A 5 2.50 8.67 18.29
C VAL A 5 1.32 9.01 19.19
N ASP A 6 1.39 10.08 19.97
CA ASP A 6 0.28 10.55 20.82
C ASP A 6 -0.95 10.94 19.97
N GLU A 7 -0.73 11.58 18.82
CA GLU A 7 -1.78 11.86 17.84
C GLU A 7 -2.43 10.58 17.30
N TYR A 8 -1.62 9.56 16.98
CA TYR A 8 -2.12 8.26 16.53
C TYR A 8 -2.94 7.55 17.62
N VAL A 9 -2.43 7.52 18.85
CA VAL A 9 -3.15 6.94 20.00
C VAL A 9 -4.47 7.65 20.22
N SER A 10 -4.48 8.99 20.15
CA SER A 10 -5.71 9.78 20.29
C SER A 10 -6.72 9.46 19.18
N PHE A 11 -6.25 9.33 17.94
CA PHE A 11 -7.08 8.92 16.81
C PHE A 11 -7.70 7.53 17.03
N VAL A 12 -6.89 6.54 17.40
CA VAL A 12 -7.36 5.16 17.66
C VAL A 12 -8.35 5.10 18.82
N ILE A 13 -8.12 5.87 19.90
CA ILE A 13 -9.08 5.98 21.00
C ILE A 13 -10.44 6.49 20.50
N GLY A 14 -10.44 7.51 19.64
CA GLY A 14 -11.65 8.02 19.00
C GLY A 14 -12.40 6.94 18.22
N GLU A 15 -11.71 6.20 17.36
CA GLU A 15 -12.32 5.10 16.58
C GLU A 15 -12.87 3.98 17.49
N ILE A 16 -12.18 3.66 18.59
CA ILE A 16 -12.66 2.68 19.57
C ILE A 16 -13.93 3.18 20.27
N GLU A 17 -13.96 4.43 20.69
CA GLU A 17 -15.12 5.03 21.35
C GLU A 17 -16.33 5.08 20.43
N ASP A 18 -16.14 5.49 19.17
CA ASP A 18 -17.19 5.51 18.15
C ASP A 18 -17.73 4.10 17.91
N THR A 19 -16.83 3.12 17.73
CA THR A 19 -17.21 1.71 17.54
C THR A 19 -18.03 1.17 18.72
N ARG A 20 -17.65 1.50 19.95
CA ARG A 20 -18.37 1.05 21.17
C ARG A 20 -19.77 1.65 21.31
N ARG A 21 -20.09 2.73 20.60
CA ARG A 21 -21.45 3.29 20.56
C ARG A 21 -22.35 2.51 19.59
N GLU A 22 -21.77 1.89 18.57
CA GLU A 22 -22.49 1.17 17.52
C GLU A 22 -22.51 -0.35 17.73
N SER A 23 -21.50 -0.90 18.40
CA SER A 23 -21.36 -2.32 18.71
C SER A 23 -21.17 -2.56 20.20
N ALA A 24 -21.92 -3.53 20.74
CA ALA A 24 -21.87 -3.87 22.16
C ALA A 24 -20.57 -4.60 22.56
N HIS A 25 -19.99 -5.39 21.64
CA HIS A 25 -18.83 -6.24 21.93
C HIS A 25 -17.79 -6.21 20.79
N PRO A 26 -17.18 -5.05 20.48
CA PRO A 26 -16.12 -5.01 19.49
C PRO A 26 -14.87 -5.73 20.00
N ILE A 27 -14.23 -6.48 19.11
CA ILE A 27 -12.89 -7.02 19.36
C ILE A 27 -11.87 -5.94 18.99
N LEU A 28 -10.94 -5.68 19.90
CA LEU A 28 -9.88 -4.70 19.75
C LEU A 28 -8.53 -5.42 19.84
N LEU A 29 -7.75 -5.40 18.77
CA LEU A 29 -6.45 -6.07 18.66
C LEU A 29 -5.36 -5.06 18.32
N VAL A 30 -4.34 -4.98 19.15
CA VAL A 30 -3.19 -4.08 18.99
C VAL A 30 -1.99 -4.89 18.53
N GLU A 31 -1.21 -4.38 17.57
CA GLU A 31 -0.04 -5.08 17.00
C GLU A 31 -0.41 -6.50 16.54
N GLN A 32 -1.53 -6.62 15.85
CA GLN A 32 -2.10 -7.89 15.47
C GLN A 32 -1.30 -8.50 14.32
N ARG A 33 -0.76 -9.70 14.54
CA ARG A 33 -0.17 -10.49 13.46
C ARG A 33 -1.25 -10.89 12.46
N ILE A 34 -1.02 -10.56 11.20
CA ILE A 34 -1.88 -10.91 10.08
C ILE A 34 -1.23 -11.99 9.24
N ASP A 35 -1.99 -13.04 8.91
CA ASP A 35 -1.57 -14.12 8.03
C ASP A 35 -2.43 -14.12 6.76
N ALA A 36 -1.78 -13.96 5.61
CA ALA A 36 -2.38 -14.01 4.28
C ALA A 36 -1.80 -15.18 3.45
N SER A 37 -1.29 -16.22 4.13
CA SER A 37 -0.67 -17.39 3.50
C SER A 37 -1.62 -18.17 2.59
N GLU A 38 -2.93 -18.03 2.79
CA GLU A 38 -3.96 -18.54 1.87
C GLU A 38 -3.78 -17.98 0.45
N TYR A 39 -3.36 -16.73 0.30
CA TYR A 39 -3.15 -16.10 -1.00
C TYR A 39 -1.72 -16.31 -1.51
N VAL A 40 -0.72 -16.13 -0.65
CA VAL A 40 0.69 -16.24 -1.00
C VAL A 40 1.45 -16.90 0.14
N ALA A 41 2.04 -18.07 -0.10
CA ALA A 41 2.72 -18.83 0.96
C ALA A 41 3.75 -17.98 1.72
N GLY A 42 3.59 -17.91 3.05
CA GLY A 42 4.47 -17.13 3.92
C GLY A 42 4.25 -15.62 3.87
N CYS A 43 3.13 -15.14 3.30
CA CYS A 43 2.76 -13.74 3.34
C CYS A 43 2.11 -13.41 4.69
N PHE A 44 2.84 -12.65 5.52
CA PHE A 44 2.37 -12.20 6.83
C PHE A 44 2.86 -10.78 7.12
N GLY A 45 2.22 -10.14 8.09
CA GLY A 45 2.63 -8.83 8.60
C GLY A 45 2.07 -8.58 9.99
N THR A 46 2.21 -7.34 10.45
CA THR A 46 1.63 -6.88 11.71
C THR A 46 0.86 -5.59 11.41
N ALA A 47 -0.43 -5.59 11.73
CA ALA A 47 -1.26 -4.40 11.68
C ALA A 47 -1.19 -3.69 13.04
N ASP A 48 -1.02 -2.36 13.04
CA ASP A 48 -0.86 -1.60 14.28
C ASP A 48 -2.13 -1.66 15.15
N MET A 49 -3.31 -1.56 14.52
CA MET A 49 -4.61 -1.74 15.18
C MET A 49 -5.61 -2.43 14.26
N VAL A 50 -6.37 -3.36 14.84
CA VAL A 50 -7.54 -3.99 14.20
C VAL A 50 -8.74 -3.90 15.14
N ILE A 51 -9.86 -3.45 14.61
CA ILE A 51 -11.15 -3.38 15.29
C ILE A 51 -12.13 -4.25 14.50
N ILE A 52 -12.84 -5.15 15.18
CA ILE A 52 -13.80 -6.05 14.54
C ILE A 52 -15.14 -5.94 15.25
N THR A 53 -16.19 -5.68 14.49
CA THR A 53 -17.58 -5.73 14.93
C THR A 53 -18.32 -6.83 14.17
N ASP A 54 -19.63 -6.96 14.40
CA ASP A 54 -20.45 -7.94 13.69
C ASP A 54 -20.45 -7.73 12.17
N THR A 55 -20.29 -6.48 11.71
CA THR A 55 -20.40 -6.11 10.28
C THR A 55 -19.19 -5.38 9.72
N VAL A 56 -18.22 -4.97 10.54
CA VAL A 56 -17.05 -4.17 10.11
C VAL A 56 -15.76 -4.80 10.60
N ALA A 57 -14.81 -4.99 9.67
CA ALA A 57 -13.41 -5.25 9.96
C ALA A 57 -12.61 -3.98 9.64
N HIS A 58 -12.06 -3.32 10.65
CA HIS A 58 -11.32 -2.05 10.50
C HIS A 58 -9.85 -2.23 10.84
N ILE A 59 -8.99 -1.96 9.86
CA ILE A 59 -7.54 -1.99 9.98
C ILE A 59 -7.02 -0.56 9.97
N ILE A 60 -6.20 -0.19 10.95
CA ILE A 60 -5.54 1.11 11.03
C ILE A 60 -4.03 0.87 11.05
N ASP A 61 -3.32 1.49 10.11
CA ASP A 61 -1.87 1.40 9.96
C ASP A 61 -1.22 2.79 10.10
N LEU A 62 -0.20 2.88 10.95
CA LEU A 62 0.54 4.08 11.28
C LEU A 62 1.72 4.25 10.30
N LYS A 63 1.75 5.37 9.59
CA LYS A 63 2.90 5.79 8.77
C LYS A 63 3.63 6.96 9.39
N LEU A 64 4.93 6.76 9.66
CA LEU A 64 5.83 7.80 10.20
C LEU A 64 6.74 8.43 9.14
N GLY A 65 6.61 8.04 7.87
CA GLY A 65 7.40 8.62 6.77
C GLY A 65 7.18 10.13 6.62
N LYS A 66 8.23 10.88 6.28
CA LYS A 66 8.14 12.29 5.84
C LYS A 66 8.35 12.38 4.33
N GLY A 67 7.56 13.23 3.67
CA GLY A 67 7.79 13.67 2.29
C GLY A 67 7.14 12.84 1.18
N VAL A 68 6.50 11.73 1.50
CA VAL A 68 5.59 11.02 0.58
C VAL A 68 4.33 10.68 1.36
N GLU A 69 3.21 11.21 0.88
CA GLU A 69 1.89 10.88 1.41
C GLU A 69 1.53 9.44 1.02
N VAL A 70 0.85 8.72 1.91
CA VAL A 70 0.38 7.36 1.66
C VAL A 70 -1.15 7.35 1.74
N CYS A 71 -1.79 6.99 0.63
CA CYS A 71 -3.25 6.85 0.52
C CYS A 71 -3.70 5.44 0.91
N ALA A 72 -4.88 5.33 1.52
CA ALA A 72 -5.52 4.05 1.84
C ALA A 72 -6.25 3.40 0.65
N GLU A 73 -6.76 4.21 -0.28
CA GLU A 73 -7.46 3.71 -1.46
C GLU A 73 -6.53 2.86 -2.32
N GLU A 74 -6.99 1.64 -2.63
CA GLU A 74 -6.24 0.63 -3.39
C GLU A 74 -4.81 0.37 -2.89
N ASN A 75 -4.55 0.60 -1.60
CA ASN A 75 -3.24 0.38 -1.01
C ASN A 75 -2.95 -1.12 -0.84
N PRO A 76 -1.97 -1.70 -1.58
CA PRO A 76 -1.78 -3.16 -1.56
C PRO A 76 -1.42 -3.72 -0.18
N GLN A 77 -0.73 -2.95 0.67
CA GLN A 77 -0.38 -3.40 2.02
C GLN A 77 -1.63 -3.53 2.90
N LEU A 78 -2.46 -2.49 2.95
CA LEU A 78 -3.71 -2.53 3.71
C LEU A 78 -4.67 -3.57 3.15
N MET A 79 -4.72 -3.73 1.83
CA MET A 79 -5.56 -4.75 1.20
C MET A 79 -5.12 -6.17 1.60
N ILE A 80 -3.82 -6.45 1.68
CA ILE A 80 -3.29 -7.72 2.23
C ILE A 80 -3.69 -7.88 3.71
N TYR A 81 -3.61 -6.80 4.50
CA TYR A 81 -4.03 -6.86 5.90
C TYR A 81 -5.53 -7.15 6.04
N GLY A 82 -6.37 -6.48 5.24
CA GLY A 82 -7.81 -6.72 5.20
C GLY A 82 -8.15 -8.16 4.82
N LEU A 83 -7.43 -8.75 3.85
CA LEU A 83 -7.60 -10.17 3.51
C LEU A 83 -7.29 -11.10 4.68
N GLY A 84 -6.19 -10.87 5.39
CA GLY A 84 -5.84 -11.72 6.53
C GLY A 84 -6.75 -11.51 7.74
N VAL A 85 -7.29 -10.31 7.97
CA VAL A 85 -8.32 -10.08 8.99
C VAL A 85 -9.62 -10.78 8.63
N LEU A 86 -10.03 -10.76 7.35
CA LEU A 86 -11.21 -11.51 6.90
C LEU A 86 -11.07 -13.00 7.17
N LEU A 87 -9.91 -13.60 6.85
CA LEU A 87 -9.64 -15.03 7.14
C LEU A 87 -9.76 -15.38 8.63
N MET A 88 -9.52 -14.42 9.52
CA MET A 88 -9.66 -14.60 10.97
C MET A 88 -11.11 -14.45 11.45
N ALA A 89 -11.90 -13.57 10.83
CA ALA A 89 -13.16 -13.09 11.37
C ALA A 89 -14.41 -13.64 10.66
N GLU A 90 -14.34 -13.91 9.36
CA GLU A 90 -15.52 -14.20 8.52
C GLU A 90 -16.22 -15.52 8.83
N ALA A 91 -15.56 -16.42 9.54
CA ALA A 91 -16.17 -17.65 10.04
C ALA A 91 -17.09 -17.42 11.25
N ILE A 92 -16.98 -16.25 11.90
CA ILE A 92 -17.65 -15.91 13.16
C ILE A 92 -18.59 -14.70 12.98
N TYR A 93 -18.20 -13.75 12.12
CA TYR A 93 -18.90 -12.48 11.91
C TYR A 93 -19.32 -12.30 10.46
N ASP A 94 -20.48 -11.68 10.26
CA ASP A 94 -21.02 -11.37 8.92
C ASP A 94 -20.48 -10.00 8.46
N ILE A 95 -19.17 -9.95 8.21
CA ILE A 95 -18.49 -8.72 7.84
C ILE A 95 -19.03 -8.22 6.50
N GLU A 96 -19.61 -7.02 6.48
CA GLU A 96 -20.13 -6.36 5.28
C GLU A 96 -19.14 -5.34 4.72
N THR A 97 -18.32 -4.74 5.60
CA THR A 97 -17.37 -3.68 5.24
C THR A 97 -15.98 -3.98 5.79
N VAL A 98 -14.98 -3.92 4.92
CA VAL A 98 -13.58 -3.81 5.31
C VAL A 98 -13.18 -2.34 5.24
N ARG A 99 -12.96 -1.73 6.40
CA ARG A 99 -12.46 -0.36 6.54
C ARG A 99 -10.96 -0.39 6.70
N MET A 100 -10.24 0.39 5.93
CA MET A 100 -8.79 0.46 5.99
C MET A 100 -8.36 1.92 6.10
N THR A 101 -7.58 2.22 7.12
CA THR A 101 -7.12 3.58 7.42
C THR A 101 -5.60 3.63 7.44
N ILE A 102 -5.04 4.60 6.72
CA ILE A 102 -3.67 5.06 6.93
C ILE A 102 -3.73 6.32 7.77
N PHE A 103 -3.01 6.30 8.89
CA PHE A 103 -2.79 7.48 9.69
C PHE A 103 -1.33 7.93 9.59
N GLN A 104 -1.10 9.13 9.06
CA GLN A 104 0.24 9.69 8.81
C GLN A 104 0.38 11.06 9.49
N PRO A 105 0.60 11.10 10.83
CA PRO A 105 0.54 12.32 11.64
C PRO A 105 1.58 13.37 11.22
N ARG A 106 2.77 12.91 10.82
CA ARG A 106 3.87 13.80 10.39
C ARG A 106 3.60 14.58 9.11
N LEU A 107 2.53 14.26 8.37
CA LEU A 107 2.04 15.01 7.21
C LEU A 107 0.61 15.55 7.43
N ASN A 108 0.07 15.44 8.65
CA ASN A 108 -1.33 15.74 8.95
C ASN A 108 -2.29 15.06 7.95
N ASN A 109 -1.99 13.82 7.59
CA ASN A 109 -2.76 13.03 6.63
C ASN A 109 -3.45 11.86 7.35
N SER A 110 -4.74 11.70 7.08
CA SER A 110 -5.54 10.54 7.45
C SER A 110 -6.40 10.16 6.26
N SER A 111 -6.24 8.93 5.78
CA SER A 111 -6.91 8.42 4.60
C SER A 111 -7.63 7.14 4.98
N THR A 112 -8.93 7.07 4.71
CA THR A 112 -9.75 5.89 4.99
C THR A 112 -10.43 5.43 3.71
N TRP A 113 -10.43 4.12 3.48
CA TRP A 113 -11.11 3.49 2.36
C TRP A 113 -11.96 2.32 2.85
N ASN A 114 -13.19 2.26 2.37
CA ASN A 114 -14.16 1.21 2.69
C ASN A 114 -14.43 0.39 1.44
N VAL A 115 -14.36 -0.93 1.55
CA VAL A 115 -14.70 -1.87 0.47
C VAL A 115 -15.49 -3.04 1.01
N SER A 116 -16.18 -3.75 0.12
CA SER A 116 -16.80 -5.03 0.49
C SER A 116 -15.75 -6.14 0.58
N PRO A 117 -15.99 -7.18 1.40
CA PRO A 117 -15.15 -8.38 1.41
C PRO A 117 -15.01 -9.01 0.02
N ASP A 118 -16.08 -9.05 -0.77
CA ASP A 118 -16.08 -9.61 -2.12
C ASP A 118 -15.16 -8.86 -3.09
N PHE A 119 -15.10 -7.53 -2.99
CA PHE A 119 -14.13 -6.76 -3.75
C PHE A 119 -12.70 -7.18 -3.37
N LEU A 120 -12.43 -7.25 -2.07
CA LEU A 120 -11.09 -7.51 -1.56
C LEU A 120 -10.62 -8.93 -1.90
N LYS A 121 -11.47 -9.94 -1.74
CA LYS A 121 -11.20 -11.34 -2.12
C LYS A 121 -10.93 -11.49 -3.61
N ARG A 122 -11.75 -10.84 -4.46
CA ARG A 122 -11.52 -10.82 -5.92
C ARG A 122 -10.16 -10.23 -6.28
N TRP A 123 -9.76 -9.13 -5.63
CA TRP A 123 -8.41 -8.58 -5.81
C TRP A 123 -7.33 -9.55 -5.32
N GLY A 124 -7.56 -10.21 -4.18
CA GLY A 124 -6.67 -11.23 -3.64
C GLY A 124 -6.38 -12.35 -4.64
N ASP A 125 -7.42 -12.88 -5.29
CA ASP A 125 -7.27 -13.95 -6.26
C ASP A 125 -6.73 -13.47 -7.62
N ALA A 126 -7.21 -12.33 -8.12
CA ALA A 126 -6.86 -11.85 -9.45
C ALA A 126 -5.49 -11.17 -9.52
N VAL A 127 -5.02 -10.58 -8.42
CA VAL A 127 -3.80 -9.75 -8.40
C VAL A 127 -2.76 -10.31 -7.43
N LEU A 128 -3.11 -10.42 -6.14
CA LEU A 128 -2.13 -10.77 -5.11
C LEU A 128 -1.58 -12.19 -5.30
N ARG A 129 -2.45 -13.18 -5.46
CA ARG A 129 -2.08 -14.59 -5.64
C ARG A 129 -1.13 -14.81 -6.83
N PRO A 130 -1.44 -14.36 -8.07
CA PRO A 130 -0.52 -14.52 -9.19
C PRO A 130 0.77 -13.71 -9.05
N ALA A 131 0.71 -12.49 -8.50
CA ALA A 131 1.91 -11.68 -8.25
C ALA A 131 2.83 -12.34 -7.23
N GLY A 132 2.27 -12.88 -6.14
CA GLY A 132 3.01 -13.61 -5.11
C GLY A 132 3.65 -14.89 -5.63
N ALA A 133 2.96 -15.66 -6.47
CA ALA A 133 3.53 -16.85 -7.11
C ALA A 133 4.76 -16.51 -7.98
N LYS A 134 4.69 -15.42 -8.76
CA LYS A 134 5.85 -14.93 -9.54
C LYS A 134 6.99 -14.47 -8.63
N ALA A 135 6.68 -13.78 -7.53
CA ALA A 135 7.68 -13.32 -6.58
C ALA A 135 8.42 -14.49 -5.91
N LEU A 136 7.70 -15.53 -5.46
CA LEU A 136 8.27 -16.70 -4.80
C LEU A 136 9.15 -17.55 -5.74
N THR A 137 8.80 -17.61 -7.02
CA THR A 137 9.57 -18.35 -8.03
C THR A 137 10.71 -17.52 -8.64
N GLY A 138 10.81 -16.24 -8.32
CA GLY A 138 11.77 -15.32 -8.93
C GLY A 138 11.48 -15.03 -10.41
N ALA A 139 10.28 -15.34 -10.90
CA ALA A 139 9.87 -15.13 -12.29
C ALA A 139 9.35 -13.70 -12.57
N GLY A 140 9.68 -12.75 -11.70
CA GLY A 140 9.31 -11.34 -11.87
C GLY A 140 10.17 -10.63 -12.90
N GLU A 141 9.60 -9.62 -13.56
CA GLU A 141 10.33 -8.73 -14.45
C GLU A 141 10.89 -7.53 -13.68
N PHE A 142 12.12 -7.12 -14.01
CA PHE A 142 12.70 -5.91 -13.42
C PHE A 142 12.14 -4.67 -14.09
N ALA A 143 11.54 -3.78 -13.29
CA ALA A 143 11.01 -2.50 -13.75
C ALA A 143 11.57 -1.33 -12.90
N ALA A 144 11.79 -0.21 -13.57
CA ALA A 144 12.07 1.06 -12.91
C ALA A 144 10.74 1.76 -12.58
N GLY A 145 10.66 2.38 -11.41
CA GLY A 145 9.46 3.08 -10.96
C GLY A 145 9.75 4.00 -9.78
N THR A 146 8.69 4.53 -9.16
CA THR A 146 8.80 5.45 -8.01
C THR A 146 9.54 4.82 -6.83
N TRP A 147 9.42 3.49 -6.65
CA TRP A 147 10.14 2.70 -5.64
C TRP A 147 11.66 2.75 -5.80
N CYS A 148 12.19 3.11 -6.99
CA CYS A 148 13.63 3.24 -7.20
C CYS A 148 14.27 4.30 -6.29
N ARG A 149 13.52 5.30 -5.82
CA ARG A 149 14.01 6.36 -4.91
C ARG A 149 14.61 5.81 -3.61
N PHE A 150 14.05 4.70 -3.10
CA PHE A 150 14.46 4.09 -1.83
C PHE A 150 15.09 2.70 -2.02
N CYS A 151 15.29 2.28 -3.27
CA CYS A 151 15.80 0.95 -3.58
C CYS A 151 17.31 0.85 -3.25
N LYS A 152 17.68 -0.10 -2.39
CA LYS A 152 19.09 -0.36 -2.04
C LYS A 152 19.95 -0.72 -3.25
N ALA A 153 19.35 -1.37 -4.26
CA ALA A 153 20.03 -1.76 -5.49
C ALA A 153 20.09 -0.63 -6.55
N GLN A 154 19.63 0.60 -6.26
CA GLN A 154 19.47 1.65 -7.27
C GLN A 154 20.74 1.97 -8.08
N HIS A 155 21.92 1.80 -7.49
CA HIS A 155 23.20 2.11 -8.16
C HIS A 155 23.73 0.95 -9.02
N GLN A 156 23.18 -0.25 -8.86
CA GLN A 156 23.58 -1.47 -9.58
C GLN A 156 22.43 -2.10 -10.39
N CYS A 157 21.25 -1.48 -10.39
CA CYS A 157 20.07 -1.99 -11.06
C CYS A 157 20.09 -1.63 -12.55
N ARG A 158 20.17 -2.66 -13.41
CA ARG A 158 20.17 -2.52 -14.88
C ARG A 158 18.90 -1.84 -15.39
N ALA A 159 17.72 -2.32 -14.98
CA ALA A 159 16.43 -1.74 -15.41
C ALA A 159 16.31 -0.25 -15.06
N ARG A 160 16.86 0.18 -13.91
CA ARG A 160 16.91 1.60 -13.54
C ARG A 160 17.85 2.39 -14.45
N ALA A 161 19.06 1.88 -14.69
CA ALA A 161 20.02 2.54 -15.58
C ALA A 161 19.46 2.71 -17.01
N GLU A 162 18.81 1.67 -17.54
CA GLU A 162 18.20 1.68 -18.87
C GLU A 162 17.04 2.69 -18.96
N SER A 163 16.19 2.77 -17.94
CA SER A 163 15.10 3.76 -17.88
C SER A 163 15.62 5.20 -17.85
N PHE A 164 16.66 5.50 -17.06
CA PHE A 164 17.28 6.83 -17.03
C PHE A 164 17.95 7.20 -18.36
N LEU A 165 18.62 6.24 -19.01
CA LEU A 165 19.22 6.46 -20.32
C LEU A 165 18.17 6.77 -21.39
N ALA A 166 17.03 6.07 -21.35
CA ALA A 166 15.92 6.32 -22.27
C ALA A 166 15.36 7.75 -22.11
N LEU A 167 15.17 8.20 -20.86
CA LEU A 167 14.74 9.58 -20.58
C LEU A 167 15.76 10.61 -21.08
N ALA A 168 17.05 10.40 -20.82
CA ALA A 168 18.10 11.30 -21.30
C ALA A 168 18.11 11.39 -22.84
N ARG A 169 17.94 10.26 -23.55
CA ARG A 169 17.85 10.27 -25.02
C ARG A 169 16.68 11.11 -25.54
N MET A 170 15.55 11.11 -24.84
CA MET A 170 14.40 11.96 -25.19
C MET A 170 14.71 13.44 -24.96
N GLU A 171 15.38 13.78 -23.86
CA GLU A 171 15.77 15.16 -23.54
C GLU A 171 16.81 15.73 -24.53
N PHE A 172 17.73 14.91 -25.00
CA PHE A 172 18.75 15.29 -25.99
C PHE A 172 18.37 14.99 -27.44
N SER A 173 17.07 14.74 -27.72
CA SER A 173 16.61 14.53 -29.09
C SER A 173 16.75 15.83 -29.90
N LYS A 174 17.35 15.74 -31.08
CA LYS A 174 17.48 16.89 -31.98
C LYS A 174 16.09 17.46 -32.31
N PRO A 175 15.95 18.79 -32.41
CA PRO A 175 14.71 19.40 -32.86
C PRO A 175 14.30 18.87 -34.23
N ALA A 176 13.00 18.89 -34.53
CA ALA A 176 12.44 18.35 -35.78
C ALA A 176 12.93 19.11 -37.03
N LEU A 177 13.44 20.33 -36.86
CA LEU A 177 14.01 21.16 -37.92
C LEU A 177 15.51 21.32 -37.66
N LEU A 178 16.27 21.38 -38.76
CA LEU A 178 17.70 21.71 -38.72
C LEU A 178 17.90 23.11 -38.14
N SER A 179 19.00 23.32 -37.42
CA SER A 179 19.44 24.66 -37.05
C SER A 179 19.98 25.43 -38.27
N ASP A 180 20.06 26.75 -38.19
CA ASP A 180 20.65 27.58 -39.26
C ASP A 180 22.10 27.17 -39.57
N GLU A 181 22.85 26.73 -38.56
CA GLU A 181 24.21 26.20 -38.70
C GLU A 181 24.22 24.85 -39.44
N GLU A 182 23.25 23.97 -39.16
CA GLU A 182 23.11 22.70 -39.86
C GLU A 182 22.65 22.92 -41.32
N ILE A 183 21.83 23.93 -41.59
CA ILE A 183 21.39 24.31 -42.94
C ILE A 183 22.58 24.86 -43.75
N ALA A 184 23.48 25.62 -43.14
CA ALA A 184 24.65 26.21 -43.80
C ALA A 184 25.70 25.17 -44.25
N VAL A 185 25.64 23.93 -43.74
CA VAL A 185 26.56 22.84 -44.12
C VAL A 185 26.00 21.98 -45.26
N VAL A 186 24.67 21.99 -45.46
CA VAL A 186 23.99 21.17 -46.48
C VAL A 186 23.71 21.96 -47.76
N ASN A 187 23.88 23.28 -47.72
CA ASN A 187 23.84 24.19 -48.88
C ASN A 187 25.25 24.57 -49.34
#